data_AF-A0A8S3HZI8-F1
#
_entry.id   AF-A0A8S3HZI8-F1
#
_cell.length_a   1.000
_cell.length_b   1.000
_cell.length_c   1.000
_cell.angle_alpha   90.00
_cell.angle_beta   90.00
_cell.angle_gamma   90.00
#
_symmetry.space_group_name_H-M   'P 1'
#
loop_
_entity.id
_entity.type
_entity.pdbx_description
1 polymer ?
#
loop_
_entity_poly.entity_id
_entity_poly.type
_entity_poly.pdbx_seq_one_letter_code
_entity_poly.pdbx_strand_id
1 'polypeptide(L)'
;LFQNYNPLIRPVRKLEETITVSFSIALLQLISVVEKEQVLKTNVWLQVKWHDYQMQWKREKYGGIQSIRVPPSQVWTPDIVLFNNADGKYEASFKSHVVVYHNGDMNWVPPAIYKSSCYIDVKFFPF
;
A
#
# COMPACT_ATOMS: atom_id res chain seq x y z
N LEU A 1 -17.25 -6.37 13.73
CA LEU A 1 -16.52 -5.92 12.52
C LEU A 1 -16.36 -7.07 11.53
N PHE A 2 -15.68 -8.16 11.89
CA PHE A 2 -15.28 -9.19 10.90
C PHE A 2 -16.28 -10.33 10.60
N GLN A 3 -17.36 -10.51 11.37
CA GLN A 3 -18.25 -11.69 11.22
C GLN A 3 -18.94 -11.80 9.85
N ASN A 4 -19.32 -10.68 9.23
CA ASN A 4 -19.97 -10.64 7.91
C ASN A 4 -19.16 -9.84 6.88
N TYR A 5 -17.86 -9.70 7.14
CA TYR A 5 -16.98 -8.93 6.27
C TYR A 5 -16.27 -9.87 5.31
N ASN A 6 -16.33 -9.56 4.01
CA ASN A 6 -15.61 -10.29 2.99
C ASN A 6 -14.46 -9.43 2.43
N PRO A 7 -13.19 -9.76 2.71
CA PRO A 7 -12.04 -8.98 2.24
C PRO A 7 -11.85 -9.02 0.72
N LEU A 8 -12.53 -9.92 0.01
CA LEU A 8 -12.49 -10.01 -1.45
C LEU A 8 -13.45 -9.02 -2.14
N ILE A 9 -14.37 -8.42 -1.39
CA ILE A 9 -15.38 -7.51 -1.95
C ILE A 9 -14.94 -6.07 -1.74
N ARG A 10 -14.91 -5.31 -2.84
CA ARG A 10 -14.64 -3.87 -2.83
C ARG A 10 -15.64 -3.15 -1.91
N PRO A 11 -15.22 -2.36 -0.89
CA PRO A 11 -16.12 -1.74 0.07
C PRO A 11 -16.83 -0.49 -0.50
N VAL A 12 -17.78 -0.71 -1.39
CA VAL A 12 -18.69 0.30 -1.96
C VAL A 12 -20.14 -0.02 -1.59
N ARG A 13 -20.99 1.00 -1.41
CA ARG A 13 -22.41 0.78 -1.07
C ARG A 13 -23.22 0.39 -2.30
N LYS A 14 -22.83 0.94 -3.45
CA LYS A 14 -23.40 0.64 -4.76
C LYS A 14 -22.31 0.21 -5.73
N LEU A 15 -22.63 -0.64 -6.69
CA LEU A 15 -21.63 -1.20 -7.62
C LEU A 15 -21.02 -0.12 -8.54
N GLU A 16 -21.77 0.95 -8.79
CA GLU A 16 -21.39 2.08 -9.63
C GLU A 16 -20.43 3.05 -8.93
N GLU A 17 -20.28 2.95 -7.61
CA GLU A 17 -19.40 3.82 -6.83
C GLU A 17 -17.92 3.42 -6.98
N THR A 18 -17.05 4.42 -6.80
CA THR A 18 -15.60 4.24 -6.81
C THR A 18 -15.03 4.38 -5.41
N ILE A 19 -13.90 3.73 -5.16
CA ILE A 19 -13.11 3.97 -3.95
C ILE A 19 -11.98 4.92 -4.33
N THR A 20 -11.92 6.04 -3.60
CA THR A 20 -10.76 6.93 -3.68
C THR A 20 -9.64 6.35 -2.84
N VAL A 21 -8.55 5.96 -3.50
CA VAL A 21 -7.32 5.50 -2.85
C VAL A 21 -6.29 6.62 -2.91
N SER A 22 -5.89 7.13 -1.75
CA SER A 22 -4.78 8.07 -1.64
C SER A 22 -3.47 7.30 -1.51
N PHE A 23 -2.55 7.56 -2.41
CA PHE A 23 -1.27 6.87 -2.50
C PHE A 23 -0.12 7.86 -2.36
N SER A 24 0.89 7.50 -1.57
CA SER A 24 2.10 8.29 -1.41
C SER A 24 3.30 7.37 -1.24
N ILE A 25 4.46 7.81 -1.70
CA ILE A 25 5.72 7.06 -1.59
C ILE A 25 6.66 7.90 -0.74
N ALA A 26 7.20 7.29 0.31
CA ALA A 26 8.36 7.82 1.03
C ALA A 26 9.61 7.04 0.59
N LEU A 27 10.49 7.69 -0.17
CA LEU A 27 11.79 7.13 -0.53
C LEU A 27 12.71 7.19 0.68
N LEU A 28 13.18 6.03 1.16
CA LEU A 28 14.11 5.95 2.28
C LEU A 28 15.56 5.93 1.81
N GLN A 29 15.84 5.05 0.84
CA GLN A 29 17.20 4.83 0.37
C GLN A 29 17.21 4.39 -1.09
N LEU A 30 18.13 4.95 -1.86
CA LEU A 30 18.58 4.39 -3.12
C LEU A 30 19.68 3.37 -2.82
N ILE A 31 19.38 2.08 -3.01
CA ILE A 31 20.27 0.96 -2.63
C ILE A 31 21.34 0.78 -3.69
N SER A 32 20.96 0.76 -4.96
CA SER A 32 21.88 0.57 -6.07
C SER A 32 21.29 1.09 -7.38
N VAL A 33 22.17 1.52 -8.28
CA VAL A 33 21.89 1.79 -9.69
C VAL A 33 22.80 0.88 -10.48
N VAL A 34 22.24 0.12 -11.43
CA VAL A 34 23.00 -0.74 -12.33
C VAL A 34 22.73 -0.26 -13.76
N GLU A 35 23.61 0.59 -14.26
CA GLU A 35 23.46 1.31 -15.53
C GLU A 35 23.40 0.34 -16.72
N LYS A 36 24.24 -0.70 -16.69
CA LYS A 36 24.29 -1.76 -17.72
C LYS A 36 22.96 -2.51 -17.84
N GLU A 37 22.27 -2.71 -16.71
CA GLU A 37 21.00 -3.43 -16.64
C GLU A 37 19.79 -2.48 -16.69
N GLN A 38 20.02 -1.16 -16.64
CA GLN A 38 18.98 -0.15 -16.51
C GLN A 38 18.04 -0.38 -15.32
N VAL A 39 18.61 -0.81 -14.17
CA VAL A 39 17.86 -1.14 -12.96
C VAL A 39 18.21 -0.20 -11.81
N LEU A 40 17.18 0.39 -11.22
CA LEU A 40 17.24 1.16 -9.97
C LEU A 40 16.63 0.34 -8.84
N LYS A 41 17.39 0.14 -7.76
CA LYS A 41 16.94 -0.54 -6.54
C LYS A 41 16.72 0.46 -5.42
N THR A 42 15.51 0.53 -4.89
CA THR A 42 15.11 1.48 -3.84
C THR A 42 14.43 0.80 -2.67
N ASN A 43 14.63 1.34 -1.47
CA ASN A 43 13.86 1.03 -0.27
C ASN A 43 12.84 2.13 -0.07
N VAL A 44 11.55 1.77 -0.09
CA VAL A 44 10.44 2.73 0.02
C VAL A 44 9.41 2.28 1.04
N TRP A 45 8.73 3.25 1.63
CA TRP A 45 7.45 3.01 2.31
C TRP A 45 6.32 3.48 1.43
N LEU A 46 5.37 2.58 1.20
CA LEU A 46 4.14 2.87 0.48
C LEU A 46 3.12 3.32 1.51
N GLN A 47 2.59 4.53 1.42
CA GLN A 47 1.46 4.94 2.24
C GLN A 47 0.19 4.87 1.39
N VAL A 48 -0.72 3.99 1.80
CA VAL A 48 -1.99 3.76 1.13
C VAL A 48 -3.11 4.08 2.11
N LYS A 49 -4.01 4.98 1.72
CA LYS A 49 -5.19 5.34 2.51
C LYS A 49 -6.44 5.17 1.67
N TRP A 50 -7.47 4.60 2.29
CA TRP A 50 -8.80 4.46 1.71
C TRP A 50 -9.83 4.51 2.83
N HIS A 51 -11.10 4.50 2.45
CA HIS A 51 -12.22 4.46 3.39
C HIS A 51 -13.02 3.18 3.17
N ASP A 52 -13.34 2.47 4.25
CA ASP A 52 -14.21 1.29 4.26
C ASP A 52 -15.39 1.52 5.20
N TYR A 53 -16.58 1.66 4.63
CA TYR A 53 -17.80 1.95 5.39
C TYR A 53 -18.23 0.80 6.32
N GLN A 54 -17.78 -0.43 6.08
CA GLN A 54 -18.10 -1.59 6.92
C GLN A 54 -17.23 -1.64 8.17
N MET A 55 -16.07 -0.95 8.15
CA MET A 55 -15.09 -0.92 9.23
C MET A 55 -15.33 0.23 10.22
N GLN A 56 -16.59 0.53 10.51
CA GLN A 56 -16.99 1.61 11.42
C GLN A 56 -17.49 1.08 12.76
N TRP A 57 -17.11 1.75 13.86
CA TRP A 57 -17.68 1.47 15.17
C TRP A 57 -17.84 2.74 16.02
N LYS A 58 -18.79 2.68 16.95
CA LYS A 58 -18.99 3.71 17.98
C LYS A 58 -17.98 3.50 19.10
N ARG A 59 -17.08 4.47 19.30
CA ARG A 59 -16.02 4.41 20.34
C ARG A 59 -16.59 4.15 21.73
N GLU A 60 -17.77 4.68 22.00
CA GLU A 60 -18.47 4.60 23.29
C GLU A 60 -18.84 3.16 23.66
N LYS A 61 -19.05 2.29 22.65
CA LYS A 61 -19.38 0.87 22.86
C LYS A 61 -18.16 -0.02 23.11
N TYR A 62 -16.96 0.49 22.86
CA TYR A 62 -15.71 -0.28 22.88
C TYR A 62 -14.64 0.42 23.72
N GLY A 63 -15.03 1.01 24.86
CA GLY A 63 -14.08 1.60 25.81
C GLY A 63 -13.26 2.77 25.26
N GLY A 64 -13.77 3.49 24.27
CA GLY A 64 -13.09 4.64 23.66
C GLY A 64 -12.04 4.28 22.60
N ILE A 65 -11.92 3.02 22.18
CA ILE A 65 -10.95 2.58 21.16
C ILE A 65 -11.15 3.37 19.87
N GLN A 66 -10.12 4.12 19.45
CA GLN A 66 -10.14 4.95 18.25
C GLN A 66 -9.59 4.25 17.01
N SER A 67 -8.69 3.29 17.19
CA SER A 67 -8.07 2.55 16.11
C SER A 67 -7.65 1.15 16.53
N ILE A 68 -7.62 0.23 15.58
CA ILE A 68 -7.10 -1.13 15.75
C ILE A 68 -6.09 -1.45 14.65
N ARG A 69 -5.23 -2.46 14.89
CA ARG A 69 -4.27 -2.97 13.90
C ARG A 69 -4.73 -4.34 13.45
N VAL A 70 -4.92 -4.51 12.15
CA VAL A 70 -5.52 -5.71 11.57
C VAL A 70 -4.59 -6.28 10.50
N PRO A 71 -4.38 -7.60 10.44
CA PRO A 71 -3.66 -8.22 9.33
C PRO A 71 -4.32 -7.87 7.99
N PRO A 72 -3.53 -7.54 6.94
CA PRO A 72 -4.09 -7.18 5.63
C PRO A 72 -4.89 -8.31 4.98
N SER A 73 -4.70 -9.57 5.39
CA SER A 73 -5.49 -10.71 4.90
C SER A 73 -6.94 -10.74 5.40
N GLN A 74 -7.29 -9.93 6.41
CA GLN A 74 -8.63 -9.90 7.01
C GLN A 74 -9.45 -8.69 6.55
N VAL A 75 -8.85 -7.79 5.77
CA VAL A 75 -9.48 -6.57 5.27
C VAL A 75 -9.28 -6.49 3.77
N TRP A 76 -10.19 -5.83 3.06
CA TRP A 76 -9.95 -5.49 1.67
C TRP A 76 -8.76 -4.52 1.58
N THR A 77 -7.83 -4.81 0.67
CA THR A 77 -6.69 -3.94 0.37
C THR A 77 -6.65 -3.68 -1.13
N PRO A 78 -6.34 -2.45 -1.59
CA PRO A 78 -6.18 -2.19 -3.00
C PRO A 78 -4.91 -2.87 -3.56
N ASP A 79 -5.03 -3.43 -4.76
CA ASP A 79 -3.92 -4.08 -5.46
C ASP A 79 -3.04 -3.03 -6.13
N ILE A 80 -1.97 -2.60 -5.44
CA ILE A 80 -1.00 -1.64 -5.95
C ILE A 80 0.27 -2.38 -6.37
N VAL A 81 0.64 -2.23 -7.65
CA VAL A 81 1.79 -2.90 -8.26
C VAL A 81 2.71 -1.91 -8.98
N LEU A 82 3.99 -2.24 -9.02
CA LEU A 82 4.98 -1.50 -9.81
C LEU A 82 4.96 -2.02 -11.26
N PHE A 83 4.50 -1.22 -12.22
CA PHE A 83 4.42 -1.64 -13.62
C PHE A 83 5.78 -1.82 -14.29
N ASN A 84 6.72 -0.91 -14.06
CA ASN A 84 8.08 -0.97 -14.61
C ASN A 84 9.01 -1.86 -13.76
N ASN A 85 8.50 -2.97 -13.24
CA ASN A 85 9.27 -3.89 -12.42
C ASN A 85 10.30 -4.66 -13.27
N ALA A 86 11.55 -4.71 -12.82
CA ALA A 86 12.65 -5.39 -13.52
C ALA A 86 12.96 -6.80 -12.98
N ASP A 87 12.29 -7.27 -11.91
CA ASP A 87 12.61 -8.51 -11.18
C ASP A 87 11.45 -9.51 -11.11
N GLY A 88 10.29 -9.18 -11.71
CA GLY A 88 9.05 -9.96 -11.65
C GLY A 88 8.37 -10.02 -10.28
N LYS A 89 8.87 -9.30 -9.28
CA LYS A 89 8.31 -9.24 -7.91
C LYS A 89 7.49 -7.97 -7.72
N TYR A 90 6.18 -8.08 -7.93
CA TYR A 90 5.27 -6.92 -7.94
C TYR A 90 4.78 -6.49 -6.56
N GLU A 91 4.77 -7.41 -5.58
CA GLU A 91 4.25 -7.14 -4.23
C GLU A 91 5.29 -6.55 -3.26
N ALA A 92 4.81 -5.83 -2.25
CA ALA A 92 5.64 -5.34 -1.15
C ALA A 92 6.30 -6.49 -0.39
N SER A 93 7.57 -6.29 0.00
CA SER A 93 8.40 -7.33 0.63
C SER A 93 7.88 -7.76 2.00
N PHE A 94 7.13 -6.89 2.70
CA PHE A 94 6.52 -7.20 3.98
C PHE A 94 5.13 -6.55 4.09
N LYS A 95 4.13 -7.38 4.41
CA LYS A 95 2.74 -6.95 4.57
C LYS A 95 2.51 -6.53 6.03
N SER A 96 2.75 -5.25 6.34
CA SER A 96 2.45 -4.69 7.66
C SER A 96 0.96 -4.77 7.98
N HIS A 97 0.59 -4.71 9.26
CA HIS A 97 -0.81 -4.54 9.64
C HIS A 97 -1.38 -3.22 9.11
N VAL A 98 -2.67 -3.24 8.79
CA VAL A 98 -3.44 -2.06 8.43
C VAL A 98 -3.93 -1.41 9.71
N VAL A 99 -3.81 -0.08 9.80
CA VAL A 99 -4.43 0.71 10.86
C VAL A 99 -5.83 1.05 10.42
N VAL A 100 -6.82 0.56 11.16
CA VAL A 100 -8.24 0.82 10.95
C VAL A 100 -8.69 1.83 12.01
N TYR A 101 -9.28 2.94 11.60
CA TYR A 101 -9.85 3.94 12.49
C TYR A 101 -11.35 3.73 12.67
N HIS A 102 -11.88 4.19 13.80
CA HIS A 102 -13.29 3.97 14.17
C HIS A 102 -14.31 4.56 13.19
N ASN A 103 -13.90 5.57 12.43
CA ASN A 103 -14.70 6.22 11.40
C ASN A 103 -14.68 5.48 10.05
N GLY A 104 -13.94 4.37 9.93
CA GLY A 104 -13.81 3.60 8.69
C GLY A 104 -12.61 4.01 7.82
N ASP A 105 -11.80 4.98 8.26
CA ASP A 105 -10.57 5.31 7.57
C ASP A 105 -9.53 4.20 7.76
N MET A 106 -8.83 3.89 6.68
CA MET A 106 -7.85 2.82 6.62
C MET A 106 -6.50 3.44 6.23
N ASN A 107 -5.44 3.07 6.94
CA ASN A 107 -4.08 3.49 6.63
C ASN A 107 -3.14 2.29 6.67
N TRP A 108 -2.54 1.99 5.53
CA TRP A 108 -1.62 0.87 5.35
C TRP A 108 -0.27 1.39 4.89
N VAL A 109 0.79 1.00 5.61
CA VAL A 109 2.15 1.46 5.33
C VAL A 109 3.15 0.30 5.20
N PRO A 110 3.04 -0.53 4.15
CA PRO A 110 3.98 -1.62 3.94
C PRO A 110 5.33 -1.10 3.42
N PRO A 111 6.46 -1.61 3.93
CA PRO A 111 7.76 -1.38 3.32
C PRO A 111 7.95 -2.28 2.09
N ALA A 112 8.59 -1.74 1.05
CA ALA A 112 8.88 -2.45 -0.18
C ALA A 112 10.30 -2.17 -0.66
N ILE A 113 10.97 -3.22 -1.15
CA ILE A 113 12.20 -3.08 -1.94
C ILE A 113 11.81 -3.18 -3.40
N TYR A 114 11.87 -2.05 -4.12
CA TYR A 114 11.56 -2.00 -5.53
C TYR A 114 12.80 -2.07 -6.40
N LYS A 115 12.71 -2.85 -7.46
CA LYS A 115 13.63 -2.88 -8.59
C LYS A 115 12.88 -2.38 -9.81
N SER A 116 13.06 -1.10 -10.12
CA SER A 116 12.40 -0.44 -11.24
C SER A 116 13.35 -0.36 -12.44
N SER A 117 12.83 -0.64 -13.63
CA SER A 117 13.50 -0.30 -14.88
C SER A 117 13.49 1.22 -15.05
N CYS A 118 14.66 1.81 -15.29
CA CYS A 118 14.82 3.22 -15.61
C CYS A 118 15.87 3.41 -16.70
N TYR A 119 15.57 4.23 -17.70
CA TYR A 119 16.55 4.58 -18.73
C TYR A 119 17.67 5.43 -18.12
N ILE A 120 18.91 4.96 -18.25
CA ILE A 120 20.10 5.67 -17.78
C ILE A 120 20.97 5.98 -18.99
N ASP A 121 21.17 7.27 -19.25
CA ASP A 121 22.06 7.74 -20.32
C ASP A 121 23.50 7.83 -19.80
N VAL A 122 24.39 7.03 -20.39
CA VAL A 122 25.82 6.98 -20.03
C VAL A 122 26.70 7.82 -20.95
N LYS A 123 26.12 8.62 -21.85
CA LYS A 123 26.87 9.45 -22.81
C LYS A 123 27.92 10.34 -22.17
N PHE A 124 27.62 10.84 -20.98
CA PHE A 124 28.47 11.76 -20.23
C PHE A 124 29.15 11.10 -19.04
N PHE A 125 28.96 9.79 -18.81
CA PHE A 125 29.47 9.14 -17.62
C PHE A 125 31.00 9.33 -17.46
N PRO A 126 31.51 9.80 -16.29
CA PRO A 126 30.79 10.12 -15.04
C PRO A 126 30.39 11.60 -14.82
N PHE A 127 30.47 12.47 -15.85
CA PHE A 127 30.09 13.90 -15.82
C PHE A 127 29.29 14.37 -17.04
#